data_AF-A0A0P1E780-F1
#
_entry.id   AF-A0A0P1E780-F1
#
_cell.length_a   1.000
_cell.length_b   1.000
_cell.length_c   1.000
_cell.angle_alpha   90.00
_cell.angle_beta   90.00
_cell.angle_gamma   90.00
#
_symmetry.space_group_name_H-M   'P 1'
#
loop_
_entity.id
_entity.type
_entity.pdbx_description
1 polymer ?
#
loop_
_entity_poly.entity_id
_entity_poly.type
_entity_poly.pdbx_seq_one_letter_code
_entity_poly.pdbx_strand_id
1 'polypeptide(L)'
;MMLVVSGIAAVALATPVLRTLLLFASVGYLGFLAWRIASAGSKVGFSPAVSPLGFANGLTLQFINPKAYVVGTALFSGFAFLPDAPVWEVVIKIVVFNMIWVPVHMIWLGAGAKLGSLDLSERSHQRINFAMAASLMVVVVIALASAL
;
A
#
# COMPACT_ATOMS: atom_id res chain seq x y z
N MET A 1 -5.72 -1.23 -11.05
CA MET A 1 -7.14 -1.55 -11.35
C MET A 1 -7.32 -2.19 -12.72
N MET A 2 -6.85 -1.60 -13.83
CA MET A 2 -7.13 -2.17 -15.16
C MET A 2 -6.61 -3.61 -15.37
N LEU A 3 -5.42 -3.97 -14.87
CA LEU A 3 -4.93 -5.37 -14.94
C LEU A 3 -5.67 -6.36 -14.02
N VAL A 4 -6.39 -5.86 -12.99
CA VAL A 4 -7.31 -6.70 -12.20
C VAL A 4 -8.57 -6.95 -12.99
N VAL A 5 -9.17 -5.88 -13.51
CA VAL A 5 -10.43 -5.91 -14.23
C VAL A 5 -10.29 -6.80 -15.48
N SER A 6 -9.11 -6.84 -16.10
CA SER A 6 -8.81 -7.74 -17.22
C SER A 6 -8.52 -9.20 -16.81
N GLY A 7 -8.46 -9.54 -15.52
CA GLY A 7 -8.18 -10.88 -15.02
C GLY A 7 -6.70 -11.31 -15.02
N ILE A 8 -5.81 -10.51 -15.61
CA ILE A 8 -4.37 -10.83 -15.74
C ILE A 8 -3.71 -11.00 -14.37
N ALA A 9 -4.08 -10.18 -13.38
CA ALA A 9 -3.56 -10.29 -12.03
C ALA A 9 -3.94 -11.63 -11.35
N ALA A 10 -5.14 -12.14 -11.60
CA ALA A 10 -5.59 -13.42 -11.05
C ALA A 10 -4.81 -14.59 -11.65
N VAL A 11 -4.59 -14.58 -12.97
CA VAL A 11 -3.80 -15.60 -13.67
C VAL A 11 -2.33 -15.60 -13.20
N ALA A 12 -1.73 -14.42 -13.05
CA ALA A 12 -0.36 -14.32 -12.57
C ALA A 12 -0.21 -14.87 -11.14
N LEU A 13 -1.13 -14.51 -10.23
CA LEU A 13 -1.11 -14.95 -8.84
C LEU A 13 -1.56 -16.40 -8.62
N ALA A 14 -2.17 -17.04 -9.63
CA ALA A 14 -2.50 -18.46 -9.58
C ALA A 14 -1.25 -19.36 -9.60
N THR A 15 -0.10 -18.84 -10.04
CA THR A 15 1.18 -19.59 -10.01
C THR A 15 1.75 -19.61 -8.60
N PRO A 16 1.83 -20.77 -7.92
CA PRO A 16 2.29 -20.84 -6.53
C PRO A 16 3.72 -20.32 -6.34
N VAL A 17 4.60 -20.57 -7.31
CA VAL A 17 5.98 -20.09 -7.30
C VAL A 17 6.04 -18.56 -7.29
N LEU A 18 5.26 -17.89 -8.14
CA LEU A 18 5.25 -16.43 -8.21
C LEU A 18 4.69 -15.82 -6.91
N ARG A 19 3.62 -16.41 -6.35
CA ARG A 19 3.06 -16.01 -5.07
C ARG A 19 4.11 -16.07 -3.95
N THR A 20 4.84 -17.18 -3.87
CA THR A 20 5.88 -17.39 -2.84
C THR A 20 7.06 -16.42 -3.00
N LEU A 21 7.54 -16.21 -4.23
CA LEU A 21 8.61 -15.25 -4.50
C LEU A 21 8.21 -13.82 -4.11
N LEU A 22 7.01 -13.40 -4.52
CA LEU A 22 6.48 -12.07 -4.17
C LEU A 22 6.29 -11.92 -2.65
N LEU A 23 5.86 -12.98 -1.95
CA LEU A 23 5.74 -12.97 -0.50
C LEU A 23 7.10 -12.72 0.17
N PHE A 24 8.11 -13.54 -0.13
CA PHE A 24 9.43 -13.40 0.50
C PHE A 24 10.11 -12.09 0.12
N ALA A 25 9.98 -11.64 -1.13
CA ALA A 25 10.48 -10.33 -1.55
C ALA A 25 9.79 -9.19 -0.78
N SER A 26 8.47 -9.25 -0.62
CA SER A 26 7.70 -8.24 0.13
C SER A 26 8.07 -8.23 1.61
N VAL A 27 8.14 -9.40 2.25
CA VAL A 27 8.53 -9.55 3.65
C VAL A 27 9.95 -9.02 3.88
N GLY A 28 10.90 -9.39 3.02
CA GLY A 28 12.28 -8.91 3.09
C GLY A 28 12.35 -7.39 2.95
N TYR A 29 11.62 -6.82 1.99
CA TYR A 29 11.56 -5.37 1.80
C TYR A 29 10.92 -4.64 2.98
N LEU A 30 9.80 -5.13 3.53
CA LEU A 30 9.15 -4.53 4.69
C LEU A 30 10.00 -4.66 5.96
N GLY A 31 10.70 -5.78 6.12
CA GLY A 31 11.71 -6.00 7.16
C GLY A 31 12.83 -4.96 7.09
N PHE A 32 13.43 -4.83 5.91
CA PHE A 32 14.43 -3.80 5.61
C PHE A 32 13.91 -2.39 5.88
N LEU A 33 12.67 -2.09 5.48
CA LEU A 33 12.01 -0.81 5.67
C LEU A 33 11.83 -0.48 7.15
N ALA A 34 11.37 -1.44 7.96
CA ALA A 34 11.20 -1.25 9.39
C ALA A 34 12.55 -0.99 10.09
N TRP A 35 13.60 -1.73 9.72
CA TRP A 35 14.95 -1.47 10.21
C TRP A 35 15.45 -0.07 9.83
N ARG A 36 15.21 0.37 8.59
CA ARG A 36 15.52 1.73 8.11
C ARG A 36 14.77 2.82 8.86
N ILE A 37 13.51 2.60 9.21
CA ILE A 37 12.70 3.56 9.98
C ILE A 37 13.19 3.61 11.43
N ALA A 38 13.43 2.45 12.06
CA ALA A 38 13.94 2.38 13.43
C ALA A 38 15.33 3.02 13.58
N SER A 39 16.16 2.98 12.53
CA SER A 39 17.51 3.56 12.51
C SER A 39 17.58 5.01 12.02
N ALA A 40 16.45 5.66 11.72
CA ALA A 40 16.41 7.02 11.15
C ALA A 40 16.81 8.16 12.14
N GLY A 41 17.02 7.84 13.43
CA GLY A 41 17.46 8.81 14.43
C GLY A 41 16.40 9.87 14.75
N SER A 42 16.81 11.14 14.85
CA SER A 42 15.95 12.29 15.19
C SER A 42 15.15 12.85 14.01
N LYS A 43 15.17 12.20 12.84
CA LYS A 43 14.29 12.54 11.71
C LYS A 43 13.15 11.52 11.63
N VAL A 44 11.92 12.00 11.60
CA VAL A 44 10.75 11.14 11.36
C VAL A 44 10.70 10.78 9.88
N GLY A 45 10.76 9.49 9.58
CA GLY A 45 10.61 8.99 8.21
C GLY A 45 11.84 9.16 7.30
N PHE A 46 11.60 9.14 5.99
CA PHE A 46 12.64 9.23 4.96
C PHE A 46 13.14 10.67 4.79
N SER A 47 14.43 10.80 4.44
CA SER A 47 14.95 12.07 3.93
C SER A 47 14.09 12.54 2.75
N PRO A 48 13.80 13.85 2.61
CA PRO A 48 12.97 14.37 1.53
C PRO A 48 13.48 13.84 0.18
N ALA A 49 12.56 13.36 -0.66
CA ALA A 49 12.91 12.95 -2.02
C ALA A 49 13.57 14.13 -2.74
N VAL A 50 14.70 13.87 -3.41
CA VAL A 50 15.49 14.89 -4.12
C VAL A 50 14.66 15.55 -5.23
N SER A 51 13.66 14.85 -5.78
CA SER A 51 12.65 15.40 -6.66
C SER A 51 11.26 14.81 -6.37
N PRO A 52 10.19 15.63 -6.48
CA PRO A 52 8.83 15.12 -6.39
C PRO A 52 8.52 14.21 -7.59
N LEU A 53 7.83 13.09 -7.33
CA LEU A 53 7.28 12.24 -8.38
C LEU A 53 6.23 13.05 -9.16
N GLY A 54 6.52 13.38 -10.43
CA GLY A 54 5.55 14.02 -11.32
C GLY A 54 4.34 13.13 -11.64
N PHE A 55 3.27 13.71 -12.18
CA PHE A 55 2.01 13.01 -12.47
C PHE A 55 2.20 11.73 -13.31
N ALA A 56 3.00 11.81 -14.39
CA ALA A 56 3.24 10.67 -15.27
C ALA A 56 3.92 9.50 -14.53
N ASN A 57 4.91 9.80 -13.68
CA ASN A 57 5.58 8.78 -12.86
C ASN A 57 4.62 8.20 -11.81
N GLY A 58 3.77 9.04 -11.22
CA GLY A 58 2.70 8.56 -10.32
C GLY A 58 1.69 7.65 -11.01
N LEU A 59 1.32 7.96 -12.25
CA LEU A 59 0.40 7.16 -13.05
C LEU A 59 1.02 5.80 -13.41
N THR A 60 2.29 5.78 -13.86
CA THR A 60 2.98 4.52 -14.21
C THR A 60 3.22 3.63 -12.99
N LEU A 61 3.48 4.21 -11.82
CA LEU A 61 3.62 3.47 -10.56
C LEU A 61 2.37 2.64 -10.20
N GLN A 62 1.18 3.04 -10.64
CA GLN A 62 -0.02 2.25 -10.41
C GLN A 62 0.05 0.87 -11.07
N PHE A 63 0.74 0.74 -12.20
CA PHE A 63 0.90 -0.54 -12.91
C PHE A 63 1.91 -1.49 -12.25
N ILE A 64 2.74 -0.98 -11.35
CA ILE A 64 3.77 -1.79 -10.66
C ILE A 64 3.30 -2.13 -9.23
N ASN A 65 2.13 -1.66 -8.80
CA ASN A 65 1.68 -1.77 -7.41
C ASN A 65 0.83 -3.04 -7.15
N PRO A 66 1.42 -4.13 -6.59
CA PRO A 66 0.68 -5.35 -6.28
C PRO A 66 -0.44 -5.16 -5.27
N LYS A 67 -0.31 -4.20 -4.34
CA LYS A 67 -1.37 -3.87 -3.37
C LYS A 67 -2.62 -3.35 -4.09
N ALA A 68 -2.45 -2.53 -5.13
CA ALA A 68 -3.57 -2.05 -5.93
C ALA A 68 -4.28 -3.20 -6.66
N TYR A 69 -3.56 -4.27 -7.00
CA TYR A 69 -4.16 -5.44 -7.63
C TYR A 69 -4.99 -6.26 -6.65
N VAL A 70 -4.45 -6.60 -5.48
CA VAL A 70 -5.19 -7.39 -4.47
C VAL A 70 -6.47 -6.69 -4.03
N VAL A 71 -6.40 -5.38 -3.75
CA VAL A 71 -7.57 -4.58 -3.36
C VAL A 71 -8.61 -4.54 -4.48
N GLY A 72 -8.15 -4.35 -5.73
CA GLY A 72 -9.04 -4.40 -6.88
C GLY A 72 -9.72 -5.76 -7.01
N THR A 73 -8.98 -6.86 -6.89
CA THR A 73 -9.55 -8.21 -7.04
C THR A 73 -10.65 -8.41 -6.01
N ALA A 74 -10.37 -8.15 -4.74
CA ALA A 74 -11.35 -8.29 -3.67
C ALA A 74 -12.62 -7.46 -3.91
N LEU A 75 -12.49 -6.21 -4.37
CA LEU A 75 -13.62 -5.34 -4.66
C LEU A 75 -14.46 -5.85 -5.85
N PHE A 76 -13.83 -6.24 -6.95
CA PHE A 76 -14.54 -6.60 -8.17
C PHE A 76 -15.06 -8.04 -8.14
N SER A 77 -14.34 -8.99 -7.56
CA SER A 77 -14.75 -10.41 -7.50
C SER A 77 -15.50 -10.79 -6.23
N GLY A 78 -15.32 -10.07 -5.12
CA GLY A 78 -15.89 -10.44 -3.82
C GLY A 78 -17.32 -9.95 -3.56
N PHE A 79 -17.79 -8.96 -4.33
CA PHE A 79 -19.03 -8.23 -4.04
C PHE A 79 -19.85 -7.94 -5.31
N ALA A 80 -20.40 -8.98 -5.93
CA ALA A 80 -21.35 -8.81 -7.04
C ALA A 80 -22.69 -8.30 -6.50
N PHE A 81 -23.28 -7.28 -7.12
CA PHE A 81 -24.56 -6.71 -6.66
C PHE A 81 -25.50 -6.26 -7.78
N LEU A 82 -25.03 -6.23 -9.03
CA LEU A 82 -25.80 -5.86 -10.20
C LEU A 82 -25.43 -6.78 -11.39
N PRO A 83 -25.74 -8.09 -11.28
CA PRO A 83 -25.31 -9.10 -12.25
C PRO A 83 -25.88 -8.87 -13.65
N ASP A 84 -27.06 -8.25 -13.76
CA ASP A 84 -27.74 -7.98 -15.02
C ASP A 84 -27.13 -6.79 -15.80
N ALA A 85 -26.25 -6.01 -15.17
CA ALA A 85 -25.60 -4.85 -15.79
C ALA A 85 -24.12 -4.74 -15.34
N PRO A 86 -23.25 -5.67 -15.76
CA PRO A 86 -21.88 -5.78 -15.25
C PRO A 86 -21.01 -4.56 -15.55
N VAL A 87 -21.23 -3.89 -16.69
CA VAL A 87 -20.53 -2.64 -17.02
C VAL A 87 -20.88 -1.54 -16.03
N TRP A 88 -22.17 -1.39 -15.69
CA TRP A 88 -22.63 -0.41 -14.72
C TRP A 88 -22.17 -0.73 -13.31
N GLU A 89 -22.15 -2.01 -12.93
CA GLU A 89 -21.60 -2.44 -11.64
C GLU A 89 -20.13 -2.01 -11.49
N VAL A 90 -19.32 -2.22 -12.54
CA VAL A 90 -17.91 -1.81 -12.57
C VAL A 90 -17.76 -0.30 -12.45
N VAL A 91 -18.54 0.48 -13.22
CA VAL A 91 -18.51 1.95 -13.16
C VAL A 91 -18.85 2.45 -11.76
N ILE A 92 -19.92 1.92 -11.15
CA ILE A 92 -20.34 2.30 -9.79
C ILE A 92 -19.23 1.96 -8.78
N LYS A 93 -18.66 0.76 -8.84
CA LYS A 93 -17.55 0.35 -7.98
C LYS A 93 -16.35 1.30 -8.11
N ILE A 94 -15.97 1.68 -9.33
CA ILE A 94 -14.86 2.63 -9.56
C ILE A 94 -15.17 3.98 -8.93
N VAL A 95 -16.37 4.53 -9.15
CA VAL A 95 -16.76 5.85 -8.63
C VAL A 95 -16.78 5.84 -7.10
N VAL A 96 -17.51 4.90 -6.50
CA VAL A 96 -17.64 4.81 -5.03
C VAL A 96 -16.27 4.56 -4.39
N PHE A 97 -15.47 3.66 -4.95
CA PHE A 97 -14.13 3.38 -4.43
C PHE A 97 -13.26 4.64 -4.46
N ASN A 98 -13.21 5.39 -5.56
CA ASN A 98 -12.39 6.60 -5.63
C ASN A 98 -12.93 7.74 -4.76
N MET A 99 -14.25 7.89 -4.63
CA MET A 99 -14.87 8.87 -3.73
C MET A 99 -14.48 8.67 -2.27
N ILE A 100 -14.20 7.43 -1.85
CA ILE A 100 -13.71 7.12 -0.50
C ILE A 100 -12.18 7.16 -0.47
N TRP A 101 -11.54 6.54 -1.45
CA TRP A 101 -10.09 6.32 -1.48
C TRP A 101 -9.31 7.63 -1.55
N VAL A 102 -9.72 8.58 -2.42
CA VAL A 102 -9.01 9.85 -2.59
C VAL A 102 -9.04 10.69 -1.31
N PRO A 103 -10.20 10.98 -0.68
CA PRO A 103 -10.22 11.75 0.57
C PRO A 103 -9.43 11.08 1.70
N VAL A 104 -9.55 9.76 1.86
CA VAL A 104 -8.79 9.02 2.89
C VAL A 104 -7.28 9.16 2.67
N HIS A 105 -6.80 9.07 1.43
CA HIS A 105 -5.37 9.25 1.13
C HIS A 105 -4.91 10.69 1.35
N MET A 106 -5.75 11.69 1.05
CA MET A 106 -5.44 13.09 1.32
C MET A 106 -5.37 13.39 2.82
N ILE A 107 -6.30 12.86 3.61
CA ILE A 107 -6.28 12.96 5.08
C ILE A 107 -5.01 12.31 5.63
N TRP A 108 -4.67 11.11 5.16
CA TRP A 108 -3.47 10.39 5.59
C TRP A 108 -2.19 11.14 5.23
N LEU A 109 -2.11 11.65 3.99
CA LEU A 109 -0.99 12.48 3.53
C LEU A 109 -0.85 13.73 4.39
N GLY A 110 -1.96 14.42 4.67
CA GLY A 110 -1.99 15.59 5.54
C GLY A 110 -1.52 15.29 6.96
N ALA A 111 -1.96 14.16 7.53
CA ALA A 111 -1.52 13.72 8.85
C ALA A 111 0.00 13.44 8.89
N GLY A 112 0.54 12.75 7.88
CA GLY A 112 1.97 12.48 7.76
C GLY A 112 2.80 13.75 7.57
N ALA A 113 2.35 14.66 6.71
CA ALA A 113 3.00 15.96 6.49
C ALA A 113 2.99 16.80 7.77
N LYS A 114 1.87 16.82 8.49
CA LYS A 114 1.76 17.53 9.76
C LYS A 114 2.73 16.94 10.79
N LEU A 115 2.75 15.62 10.96
CA LEU A 115 3.65 14.93 11.89
C LEU A 115 5.13 15.23 11.61
N GLY A 116 5.53 15.25 10.33
CA GLY A 116 6.89 15.59 9.92
C GLY A 116 7.25 17.07 10.08
N SER A 117 6.26 17.96 10.18
CA SER A 117 6.47 19.41 10.38
C SER A 117 6.52 19.86 11.84
N LEU A 118 6.20 18.95 12.79
CA LEU A 118 6.22 19.28 14.22
C LEU A 118 7.65 19.33 14.73
N ASP A 119 7.98 20.36 15.52
CA ASP A 119 9.26 20.48 16.21
C ASP A 119 9.25 19.63 17.50
N LEU A 120 9.27 18.30 17.34
CA LEU A 120 9.25 17.38 18.47
C LEU A 120 10.67 17.11 18.97
N SER A 121 10.79 16.81 20.26
CA SER A 121 12.05 16.36 20.85
C SER A 121 12.59 15.08 20.17
N GLU A 122 13.91 14.89 20.18
CA GLU A 122 14.56 13.70 19.60
C GLU A 122 13.97 12.38 20.15
N ARG A 123 13.66 12.35 21.45
CA ARG A 123 13.04 11.19 22.10
C ARG A 123 11.65 10.89 21.55
N SER A 124 10.85 11.92 21.25
CA SER A 124 9.52 11.75 20.66
C SER A 124 9.62 11.23 19.23
N HIS A 125 10.55 11.74 18.43
CA HIS A 125 10.81 11.24 17.07
C HIS A 125 11.26 9.77 17.08
N GLN A 126 12.17 9.39 17.98
CA GLN A 126 12.59 8.00 18.13
C GLN A 126 11.44 7.07 18.53
N ARG A 127 10.57 7.50 19.46
CA ARG A 127 9.38 6.71 19.85
C ARG A 127 8.42 6.51 18.70
N ILE A 128 8.17 7.56 17.90
CA ILE A 128 7.31 7.47 16.71
C ILE A 128 7.92 6.51 15.69
N ASN A 129 9.21 6.66 15.37
CA ASN A 129 9.92 5.78 14.45
C ASN A 129 9.89 4.32 14.92
N PHE A 130 10.08 4.07 16.22
CA PHE A 130 10.01 2.73 16.79
C PHE A 130 8.59 2.15 16.71
N ALA A 131 7.56 2.94 17.01
CA ALA A 131 6.17 2.51 16.88
C ALA A 131 5.81 2.17 15.42
N MET A 132 6.25 2.99 14.46
CA MET A 132 6.08 2.71 13.02
C MET A 132 6.80 1.43 12.60
N ALA A 133 8.06 1.25 12.99
CA ALA A 133 8.83 0.04 12.69
C ALA A 133 8.19 -1.21 13.32
N ALA A 134 7.74 -1.12 14.56
CA ALA A 134 7.02 -2.20 15.25
C ALA A 134 5.73 -2.56 14.52
N SER A 135 4.94 -1.56 14.10
CA SER A 135 3.71 -1.81 13.32
C SER A 135 3.98 -2.53 12.00
N LEU A 136 5.07 -2.18 11.29
CA LEU A 136 5.50 -2.89 10.08
C LEU A 136 5.91 -4.33 10.39
N MET A 137 6.56 -4.59 11.53
CA MET A 137 6.93 -5.96 11.91
C MET A 137 5.74 -6.81 12.29
N VAL A 138 4.73 -6.24 12.92
CA VAL A 138 3.46 -6.93 13.14
C VAL A 138 2.87 -7.38 11.80
N VAL A 139 2.86 -6.50 10.78
CA VAL A 139 2.38 -6.85 9.43
C VAL A 139 3.23 -7.97 8.80
N VAL A 140 4.56 -7.92 8.93
CA VAL A 140 5.45 -8.97 8.43
C VAL A 140 5.17 -10.33 9.10
N VAL A 141 5.01 -10.34 10.41
CA VAL A 141 4.69 -11.56 11.18
C VAL A 141 3.35 -12.13 10.75
N ILE A 142 2.32 -11.29 10.63
CA ILE A 142 0.99 -11.72 10.13
C ILE A 142 1.10 -12.29 8.72
N ALA A 143 1.84 -11.64 7.81
CA ALA A 143 1.99 -12.10 6.44
C ALA A 143 2.64 -13.50 6.37
N LEU A 144 3.72 -13.73 7.14
CA LEU A 144 4.37 -15.03 7.23
C LEU A 144 3.46 -16.10 7.85
N ALA A 145 2.77 -15.77 8.94
CA ALA A 145 1.85 -16.69 9.62
C ALA A 145 0.66 -17.08 8.73
N SER A 146 0.19 -16.18 7.86
CA SER A 146 -0.91 -16.46 6.93
C SER A 146 -0.50 -17.29 5.70
N ALA A 147 0.81 -17.52 5.51
CA ALA A 147 1.36 -18.23 4.36
C ALA A 147 1.85 -19.65 4.68
N LEU A 148 1.96 -19.99 5.97
CA LEU A 148 2.22 -21.33 6.50
C LEU A 148 0.91 -22.05 6.81
#